data_AF-A0A1I4ZQ53-F1
#
_entry.id   AF-A0A1I4ZQ53-F1
#
_cell.length_a   1.000
_cell.length_b   1.000
_cell.length_c   1.000
_cell.angle_alpha   90.00
_cell.angle_beta   90.00
_cell.angle_gamma   90.00
#
_symmetry.space_group_name_H-M   'P 1'
#
loop_
_entity.id
_entity.type
_entity.pdbx_description
1 polymer ?
#
loop_
_entity_poly.entity_id
_entity_poly.type
_entity_poly.pdbx_seq_one_letter_code
_entity_poly.pdbx_strand_id
1 'polypeptide(L)' 'MDIQATKLALLKIILENDNSEFLQKLSDFIKREKSDFWDDLTEADQQEIKRGIEELNEGKKVSFDSFLKKIS' A
#
# COMPACT_ATOMS: atom_id res chain seq x y z
N MET A 1 -15.68 -17.31 -10.88
CA MET A 1 -16.41 -16.22 -10.22
C MET A 1 -17.04 -15.37 -11.30
N ASP A 2 -18.35 -15.14 -11.25
CA ASP A 2 -19.01 -14.19 -12.15
C ASP A 2 -18.77 -12.77 -11.62
N ILE A 3 -17.91 -12.02 -12.33
CA ILE A 3 -17.49 -10.68 -11.93
C ILE A 3 -18.68 -9.71 -11.86
N GLN A 4 -19.68 -9.88 -12.73
CA GLN A 4 -20.85 -9.00 -12.76
C GLN A 4 -21.76 -9.26 -11.57
N ALA A 5 -22.00 -10.55 -11.26
CA ALA A 5 -22.76 -10.94 -10.08
C ALA A 5 -22.08 -10.46 -8.78
N THR A 6 -20.75 -10.59 -8.70
CA THR A 6 -19.97 -10.12 -7.54
C THR A 6 -20.07 -8.60 -7.37
N LYS A 7 -19.96 -7.81 -8.45
CA LYS A 7 -20.09 -6.35 -8.39
C LYS A 7 -21.46 -5.91 -7.86
N LEU A 8 -22.53 -6.55 -8.32
CA LEU A 8 -23.88 -6.22 -7.89
C LEU A 8 -24.09 -6.53 -6.40
N ALA A 9 -23.58 -7.67 -5.93
CA ALA A 9 -23.67 -8.06 -4.52
C ALA A 9 -22.95 -7.06 -3.61
N LEU A 10 -21.75 -6.62 -4.00
CA LEU A 10 -20.98 -5.61 -3.25
C LEU A 10 -21.71 -4.25 -3.22
N LEU A 11 -22.26 -3.80 -4.36
CA LEU A 11 -23.02 -2.55 -4.41
C LEU A 11 -24.23 -2.58 -3.47
N LYS A 12 -24.95 -3.71 -3.42
CA LYS A 12 -26.09 -3.87 -2.53
C LYS A 12 -25.69 -3.77 -1.05
N ILE A 13 -24.60 -4.43 -0.66
CA ILE A 13 -24.06 -4.36 0.71
C ILE A 13 -23.72 -2.92 1.08
N ILE A 14 -23.13 -2.14 0.16
CA ILE A 14 -22.78 -0.75 0.41
C ILE A 14 -24.04 0.12 0.56
N LEU A 15 -25.03 -0.06 -0.31
CA LEU A 15 -26.28 0.73 -0.29
C LEU A 15 -27.15 0.46 0.94
N GLU A 16 -27.09 -0.76 1.50
CA GLU A 16 -27.86 -1.17 2.67
C GLU A 16 -27.13 -0.89 4.00
N ASN A 17 -25.91 -0.34 3.97
CA ASN A 17 -25.08 -0.14 5.16
C ASN A 17 -25.02 1.33 5.59
N ASP A 18 -25.52 1.63 6.79
CA ASP A 18 -25.55 2.98 7.37
C ASP A 18 -24.34 3.29 8.28
N ASN A 19 -23.40 2.35 8.44
CA ASN A 19 -22.22 2.56 9.29
C ASN A 19 -21.18 3.44 8.56
N SER A 20 -21.21 4.74 8.90
CA SER A 20 -20.28 5.73 8.35
C SER A 20 -18.79 5.38 8.50
N GLU A 21 -18.38 4.73 9.58
CA GLU A 21 -16.97 4.32 9.79
C GLU A 21 -16.56 3.23 8.79
N PHE A 22 -17.45 2.25 8.55
CA PHE A 22 -17.23 1.20 7.57
C PHE A 22 -17.12 1.78 6.16
N LEU A 23 -18.05 2.66 5.78
CA LEU A 23 -18.06 3.30 4.47
C LEU A 23 -16.80 4.14 4.23
N GLN A 24 -16.34 4.85 5.27
CA GLN A 24 -15.10 5.63 5.21
C GLN A 24 -13.87 4.72 4.97
N LYS A 25 -13.71 3.65 5.75
CA LYS A 25 -12.61 2.70 5.59
C LYS A 25 -12.60 2.05 4.20
N LEU A 26 -13.77 1.70 3.67
CA LEU A 26 -13.90 1.13 2.34
C LEU A 26 -13.54 2.14 1.24
N SER A 27 -13.99 3.39 1.36
CA SER A 27 -13.59 4.48 0.45
C SER A 27 -12.07 4.66 0.44
N ASP A 28 -11.45 4.68 1.60
CA ASP A 28 -10.00 4.87 1.71
C ASP A 28 -9.21 3.67 1.19
N PHE A 29 -9.75 2.46 1.32
CA PHE A 29 -9.20 1.26 0.69
C PHE A 29 -9.23 1.36 -0.85
N ILE A 30 -10.37 1.74 -1.42
CA ILE A 30 -10.53 1.87 -2.88
C ILE A 30 -9.64 2.99 -3.44
N LYS A 31 -9.47 4.10 -2.71
CA LYS A 31 -8.55 5.18 -3.10
C LYS A 31 -7.10 4.71 -3.10
N ARG A 32 -6.70 3.94 -2.09
CA ARG A 32 -5.35 3.35 -1.98
C ARG A 32 -5.08 2.29 -3.03
N GLU A 33 -6.08 1.52 -3.47
CA GLU A 33 -5.89 0.60 -4.61
C GLU A 33 -5.54 1.33 -5.93
N LYS A 34 -5.86 2.61 -6.05
CA LYS A 34 -5.60 3.41 -7.25
C LYS A 34 -4.29 4.22 -7.20
N SER A 35 -3.75 4.47 -6.02
CA SER A 35 -2.48 5.18 -5.85
C SER A 35 -1.38 4.15 -5.62
N ASP A 36 -0.23 4.34 -6.27
CA ASP A 36 0.94 3.55 -5.90
C ASP A 36 1.30 3.91 -4.44
N PHE A 37 1.78 2.95 -3.64
CA PHE A 37 2.21 3.24 -2.27
C PHE A 37 3.28 4.34 -2.24
N TRP A 38 4.00 4.51 -3.37
CA TRP A 38 4.92 5.61 -3.62
C TRP A 38 4.31 7.00 -3.34
N ASP A 39 3.03 7.19 -3.69
CA ASP A 39 2.33 8.47 -3.54
C ASP A 39 1.90 8.73 -2.08
N ASP A 40 1.87 7.69 -1.25
CA ASP A 40 1.54 7.76 0.18
C ASP A 40 2.78 8.06 1.06
N LEU A 41 3.99 8.01 0.48
CA LEU A 41 5.25 8.27 1.19
C LEU A 41 5.50 9.77 1.39
N THR A 42 6.10 10.14 2.53
CA THR A 42 6.56 11.52 2.71
C THR A 42 7.73 11.83 1.77
N GLU A 43 7.99 13.12 1.51
CA GLU A 43 9.16 13.53 0.71
C GLU A 43 10.47 12.99 1.30
N ALA A 44 10.57 12.91 2.63
CA ALA A 44 11.73 12.36 3.32
C ALA A 44 11.89 10.86 3.05
N ASP A 45 10.80 10.09 3.13
CA ASP A 45 10.81 8.64 2.86
C ASP A 45 11.20 8.38 1.39
N GLN A 46 10.64 9.15 0.45
CA GLN A 46 10.98 9.05 -0.97
C GLN A 46 12.47 9.36 -1.23
N GLN A 47 13.02 10.38 -0.57
CA GLN A 47 14.44 10.72 -0.67
C GLN A 47 15.35 9.63 -0.10
N GLU A 48 14.97 9.06 1.04
CA GLU A 48 15.72 7.96 1.66
C GLU A 48 15.76 6.72 0.77
N ILE A 49 14.61 6.34 0.19
CA ILE A 49 14.53 5.20 -0.74
C ILE A 49 15.38 5.46 -1.99
N LYS A 50 15.30 6.66 -2.58
CA LYS A 50 16.12 7.02 -3.76
C LYS A 50 17.62 6.89 -3.46
N ARG A 51 18.07 7.43 -2.32
CA ARG A 51 19.46 7.30 -1.87
C ARG A 51 19.85 5.84 -1.66
N GLY A 52 19.00 5.03 -1.03
CA GLY A 52 19.27 3.61 -0.84
C GLY A 52 19.43 2.83 -2.15
N ILE A 53 18.65 3.19 -3.18
CA ILE A 53 18.77 2.62 -4.53
C ILE A 53 20.10 3.03 -5.18
N GLU A 54 20.49 4.31 -5.07
CA GLU A 54 21.79 4.80 -5.55
C GLU A 54 22.95 4.05 -4.89
N GLU A 55 22.94 3.94 -3.56
CA GLU A 55 23.95 3.18 -2.79
C GLU A 55 24.00 1.70 -3.20
N LEU A 56 22.84 1.08 -3.40
CA LEU A 56 22.73 -0.30 -3.87
C LEU A 56 23.38 -0.50 -5.25
N ASN A 57 23.13 0.44 -6.17
CA ASN A 57 23.70 0.45 -7.52
C ASN A 57 25.21 0.69 -7.52
N GLU A 58 25.70 1.52 -6.60
CA GLU A 58 27.13 1.72 -6.33
C GLU A 58 27.80 0.53 -5.64
N GLY A 59 27.04 -0.51 -5.29
CA GLY A 59 27.54 -1.71 -4.63
C GLY A 59 27.70 -1.57 -3.11
N LYS A 60 27.26 -0.46 -2.51
CA LYS A 60 27.20 -0.24 -1.05
C LYS A 60 26.03 -1.01 -0.46
N LYS A 61 26.12 -2.34 -0.50
CA LYS A 61 25.05 -3.25 -0.09
C LYS A 61 25.54 -4.32 0.85
N VAL A 62 24.64 -4.75 1.73
CA VAL A 62 24.81 -5.92 2.58
C VAL A 62 23.70 -6.92 2.28
N SER A 63 23.92 -8.20 2.58
CA SER A 63 22.83 -9.17 2.46
C SER A 63 21.75 -8.86 3.48
N PHE A 64 20.50 -9.17 3.12
CA PHE A 64 19.35 -8.96 3.99
C PHE A 64 19.48 -9.74 5.30
N ASP A 65 19.95 -10.99 5.24
CA ASP A 65 20.22 -11.80 6.44
C ASP A 65 21.26 -11.16 7.38
N SER A 66 22.32 -10.57 6.82
CA SER A 66 23.34 -9.87 7.62
C SER A 66 22.80 -8.59 8.26
N PHE A 67 21.86 -7.91 7.61
CA PHE A 67 21.18 -6.76 8.18
C PHE A 67 20.25 -7.16 9.33
N LEU A 68 19.39 -8.17 9.14
CA LEU A 68 18.46 -8.65 10.17
C LEU A 68 19.19 -9.06 11.46
N LYS A 69 20.34 -9.72 11.35
CA LYS A 69 21.18 -10.08 12.49
C LYS A 69 21.72 -8.88 13.30
N LYS A 70 21.73 -7.67 12.72
CA LYS A 70 22.20 -6.46 13.42
C LYS A 70 21.09 -5.73 14.18
N ILE A 71 19.84 -5.96 13.80
CA ILE A 71 18.67 -5.24 14.35
C ILE A 71 17.75 -6.14 15.20
N SER A 72 17.98 -7.46 15.18
CA SER A 72 17.34 -8.44 16.05
C SER A 72 18.08 -8.62 17.36
#